data_AF-A0A9E3TJ61-F1
#
_entry.id   AF-A0A9E3TJ61-F1
#
_cell.length_a   1.000
_cell.length_b   1.000
_cell.length_c   1.000
_cell.angle_alpha   90.00
_cell.angle_beta   90.00
_cell.angle_gamma   90.00
#
_symmetry.space_group_name_H-M   'P 1'
#
loop_
_entity.id
_entity.type
_entity.pdbx_description
1 polymer ?
#
loop_
_entity_poly.entity_id
_entity_poly.type
_entity_poly.pdbx_seq_one_letter_code
_entity_poly.pdbx_strand_id
1 'polypeptide(L)'
;MRRVALFLCAAFLGVHAAAAPGDAGAAKASPKEGPVRAVLELAHQLYYAGDPLELRVSVGNEGDAEVQNPVKTPLPAGLEARVAGGALLARAAKPDASEPSRPGRLAPKYAYSAVIDLVKVFPELGKPGQYEIRWTADGVTSPTLSVRLIPKYDPAKEYRVRVETDEGSFSIEFFPKSAPLATKAFIDMANAGFYDGLTFHEIHSDQFVVGGDPQGDGMGNPPLRYPADPSNVPVVTGTILMKPLSPSPPTNGSQFIVMLRPEPTWTGQATVLGQVVDGIDVLQRISRLPSTQQTARPFFKPLKEVRIRKMTVGEKPAPH
;
A
#
# COMPACT_ATOMS: atom_id res chain seq x y z
N MET A 1 -35.87 13.19 16.89
CA MET A 1 -35.11 13.91 15.84
C MET A 1 -33.81 13.17 15.57
N ARG A 2 -33.74 12.37 14.50
CA ARG A 2 -32.50 11.69 14.09
C ARG A 2 -31.66 12.67 13.27
N ARG A 3 -30.43 12.93 13.71
CA ARG A 3 -29.46 13.77 12.99
C ARG A 3 -29.08 13.05 11.70
N VAL A 4 -29.52 13.58 10.56
CA VAL A 4 -29.00 13.21 9.23
C VAL A 4 -27.63 13.87 9.11
N ALA A 5 -26.56 13.07 9.11
CA ALA A 5 -25.23 13.57 8.82
C ALA A 5 -25.13 13.82 7.30
N LEU A 6 -25.24 15.09 6.92
CA LEU A 6 -24.95 15.55 5.56
C LEU A 6 -23.42 15.56 5.40
N PHE A 7 -22.86 14.53 4.76
CA PHE A 7 -21.45 14.54 4.40
C PHE A 7 -21.30 15.09 2.98
N LEU A 8 -20.53 16.17 2.86
CA LEU A 8 -20.22 16.86 1.61
C LEU A 8 -19.55 15.89 0.62
N CYS A 9 -20.00 15.95 -0.63
CA CYS A 9 -19.41 15.31 -1.79
C CYS A 9 -17.96 15.80 -1.96
N ALA A 10 -16.97 14.92 -1.79
CA ALA A 10 -15.62 15.18 -2.27
C ALA A 10 -15.57 14.86 -3.76
N ALA A 11 -15.10 15.82 -4.56
CA ALA A 11 -14.96 15.69 -6.00
C ALA A 11 -14.10 14.47 -6.38
N PHE A 12 -14.52 13.76 -7.42
CA PHE A 12 -13.78 12.69 -8.09
C PHE A 12 -12.38 13.19 -8.49
N LEU A 13 -11.36 12.73 -7.78
CA LEU A 13 -9.97 12.75 -8.23
C LEU A 13 -9.51 11.30 -8.35
N GLY A 14 -9.77 10.71 -9.51
CA GLY A 14 -9.18 9.44 -9.89
C GLY A 14 -7.67 9.60 -10.06
N VAL A 15 -6.89 8.93 -9.22
CA VAL A 15 -5.44 8.76 -9.44
C VAL A 15 -5.27 7.73 -10.55
N HIS A 16 -4.96 8.19 -11.77
CA HIS A 16 -4.48 7.30 -12.83
C HIS A 16 -3.03 6.91 -12.51
N ALA A 17 -2.79 5.61 -12.31
CA ALA A 17 -1.45 5.05 -12.43
C ALA A 17 -1.04 5.08 -13.91
N ALA A 18 0.03 5.81 -14.23
CA ALA A 18 0.56 5.88 -15.59
C ALA A 18 1.17 4.53 -15.99
N ALA A 19 0.61 3.89 -17.01
CA ALA A 19 1.24 2.79 -17.73
C ALA A 19 2.24 3.33 -18.75
N ALA A 20 3.36 2.61 -18.95
CA ALA A 20 4.44 2.95 -19.89
C ALA A 20 3.96 2.93 -21.37
N PRO A 21 4.60 3.69 -22.28
CA PRO A 21 4.10 3.87 -23.64
C PRO A 21 4.48 2.66 -24.52
N GLY A 22 3.49 2.07 -25.18
CA GLY A 22 3.68 0.98 -26.13
C GLY A 22 2.59 0.98 -27.20
N ASP A 23 3.03 1.30 -28.42
CA ASP A 23 2.42 1.10 -29.75
C ASP A 23 0.94 1.43 -30.01
N ALA A 24 0.74 2.47 -30.84
CA ALA A 24 -0.55 2.93 -31.33
C ALA A 24 -1.09 2.02 -32.45
N GLY A 25 -1.72 0.91 -32.06
CA GLY A 25 -2.64 0.16 -32.92
C GLY A 25 -4.04 0.77 -32.85
N ALA A 26 -4.59 1.20 -33.99
CA ALA A 26 -5.92 1.81 -34.09
C ALA A 26 -7.01 0.93 -33.44
N ALA A 27 -7.48 1.33 -32.26
CA ALA A 27 -8.58 0.67 -31.56
C ALA A 27 -9.91 1.03 -32.23
N LYS A 28 -10.66 -0.01 -32.64
CA LYS A 28 -12.08 0.12 -33.03
C LYS A 28 -12.83 0.82 -31.90
N ALA A 29 -13.68 1.79 -32.26
CA ALA A 29 -14.48 2.57 -31.31
C ALA A 29 -15.26 1.66 -30.36
N SER A 30 -14.90 1.69 -29.08
CA SER A 30 -15.70 1.10 -28.00
C SER A 30 -17.10 1.75 -28.00
N PRO A 31 -18.16 1.00 -27.67
CA PRO A 31 -19.50 1.58 -27.53
C PRO A 31 -19.44 2.78 -26.58
N LYS A 32 -20.15 3.87 -26.89
CA LYS A 32 -20.30 5.01 -25.97
C LYS A 32 -20.91 4.50 -24.66
N GLU A 33 -20.09 4.24 -23.66
CA GLU A 33 -20.55 3.93 -22.31
C GLU A 33 -21.37 5.12 -21.80
N GLY A 34 -22.66 4.91 -21.52
CA GLY A 34 -23.55 5.96 -21.00
C GLY A 34 -23.01 6.59 -19.70
N PRO A 35 -23.53 7.73 -19.21
CA PRO A 35 -22.86 8.52 -18.17
C PRO A 35 -22.91 7.91 -16.76
N VAL A 36 -23.52 6.73 -16.58
CA VAL A 36 -23.60 6.05 -15.29
C VAL A 36 -22.37 5.18 -15.08
N ARG A 37 -21.71 5.33 -13.93
CA ARG A 37 -20.51 4.59 -13.54
C ARG A 37 -20.69 3.95 -12.17
N ALA A 38 -20.00 2.82 -11.98
CA ALA A 38 -19.87 2.16 -10.69
C ALA A 38 -18.41 2.26 -10.21
N VAL A 39 -18.21 2.63 -8.96
CA VAL A 39 -16.90 2.80 -8.34
C VAL A 39 -16.84 2.01 -7.04
N LEU A 40 -15.68 1.38 -6.84
CA LEU A 40 -15.36 0.57 -5.66
C LEU A 40 -14.24 1.27 -4.89
N GLU A 41 -14.48 1.53 -3.61
CA GLU A 41 -13.52 2.23 -2.75
C GLU A 41 -13.36 1.50 -1.42
N LEU A 42 -12.11 1.31 -1.03
CA LEU A 42 -11.76 0.80 0.29
C LEU A 42 -11.72 1.93 1.31
N ALA A 43 -12.24 1.70 2.50
CA ALA A 43 -12.22 2.64 3.63
C ALA A 43 -10.82 2.86 4.24
N HIS A 44 -9.92 1.88 4.09
CA HIS A 44 -8.61 1.87 4.75
C HIS A 44 -7.48 1.55 3.77
N GLN A 45 -6.24 1.87 4.16
CA GLN A 45 -5.05 1.61 3.36
C GLN A 45 -4.50 0.19 3.53
N LEU A 46 -4.73 -0.39 4.70
CA LEU A 46 -4.29 -1.75 5.07
C LEU A 46 -5.49 -2.54 5.58
N TYR A 47 -5.56 -3.79 5.15
CA TYR A 47 -6.58 -4.74 5.58
C TYR A 47 -5.93 -6.02 6.06
N TYR A 48 -6.37 -6.48 7.21
CA TYR A 48 -5.82 -7.67 7.83
C TYR A 48 -6.76 -8.85 7.62
N ALA A 49 -6.17 -10.02 7.38
CA ALA A 49 -6.91 -11.26 7.32
C ALA A 49 -7.73 -11.46 8.61
N GLY A 50 -9.01 -11.77 8.45
CA GLY A 50 -9.96 -11.99 9.54
C GLY A 50 -10.60 -10.72 10.13
N ASP A 51 -10.20 -9.51 9.70
CA ASP A 51 -10.91 -8.27 10.03
C ASP A 51 -11.99 -7.95 8.99
N PRO A 52 -13.02 -7.16 9.34
CA PRO A 52 -13.98 -6.64 8.37
C PRO A 52 -13.28 -5.93 7.20
N LEU A 53 -13.73 -6.24 5.99
CA LEU A 53 -13.24 -5.61 4.75
C LEU A 53 -14.32 -4.67 4.24
N GLU A 54 -14.33 -3.45 4.77
CA GLU A 54 -15.31 -2.43 4.37
C GLU A 54 -15.03 -1.89 2.96
N LEU A 55 -15.95 -2.22 2.05
CA LEU A 55 -15.99 -1.73 0.69
C LEU A 55 -17.18 -0.79 0.51
N ARG A 56 -16.92 0.42 0.01
CA ARG A 56 -17.95 1.28 -0.54
C ARG A 56 -18.18 0.96 -2.01
N VAL A 57 -19.43 0.65 -2.36
CA VAL A 57 -19.89 0.56 -3.74
C VAL A 57 -20.72 1.80 -4.02
N SER A 58 -20.34 2.56 -5.05
CA SER A 58 -21.02 3.78 -5.47
C SER A 58 -21.51 3.64 -6.90
N VAL A 59 -22.76 3.99 -7.19
CA VAL A 59 -23.28 4.13 -8.55
C VAL A 59 -23.72 5.58 -8.74
N GLY A 60 -23.20 6.23 -9.77
CA GLY A 60 -23.43 7.65 -9.99
C GLY A 60 -23.47 8.05 -11.45
N ASN A 61 -23.99 9.25 -11.69
CA ASN A 61 -24.05 9.88 -12.99
C ASN A 61 -22.92 10.90 -13.13
N GLU A 62 -21.92 10.59 -13.95
CA GLU A 62 -20.80 11.48 -14.25
C GLU A 62 -21.13 12.49 -15.36
N GLY A 63 -22.31 12.40 -15.98
CA GLY A 63 -22.77 13.32 -17.00
C GLY A 63 -23.26 14.65 -16.42
N ASP A 64 -23.62 15.55 -17.34
CA ASP A 64 -24.07 16.91 -17.02
C ASP A 64 -25.61 17.07 -17.11
N ALA A 65 -26.32 15.99 -17.44
CA ALA A 65 -27.78 15.92 -17.48
C ALA A 65 -28.31 14.78 -16.61
N GLU A 66 -29.51 14.95 -16.07
CA GLU A 66 -30.17 13.90 -15.29
C GLU A 66 -30.48 12.69 -16.16
N VAL A 67 -30.27 11.48 -15.62
CA VAL A 67 -30.51 10.22 -16.33
C VAL A 67 -31.39 9.28 -15.52
N GLN A 68 -32.06 8.36 -16.22
CA GLN A 68 -32.73 7.23 -15.59
C GLN A 68 -31.67 6.35 -14.91
N ASN A 69 -31.89 5.96 -13.65
CA ASN A 69 -31.01 4.99 -13.00
C ASN A 69 -31.24 3.60 -13.64
N PRO A 70 -30.24 3.01 -14.33
CA PRO A 70 -30.40 1.70 -14.94
C PRO A 70 -30.32 0.57 -13.90
N VAL A 71 -29.71 0.82 -12.74
CA VAL A 71 -29.42 -0.20 -11.73
C VAL A 71 -30.66 -0.49 -10.89
N LYS A 72 -31.23 -1.67 -11.10
CA LYS A 72 -32.37 -2.25 -10.38
C LYS A 72 -31.94 -3.37 -9.41
N THR A 73 -30.71 -3.82 -9.54
CA THR A 73 -30.09 -4.80 -8.66
C THR A 73 -29.58 -4.12 -7.39
N PRO A 74 -29.80 -4.69 -6.19
CA PRO A 74 -29.16 -4.21 -4.97
C PRO A 74 -27.65 -4.18 -5.11
N LEU A 75 -27.00 -3.09 -4.69
CA LEU A 75 -25.55 -2.92 -4.85
C LEU A 75 -24.76 -4.14 -4.37
N PRO A 76 -25.04 -4.77 -3.23
CA PRO A 76 -24.24 -5.93 -2.84
C PRO A 76 -24.35 -7.15 -3.77
N ALA A 77 -25.47 -7.34 -4.46
CA ALA A 77 -25.71 -8.50 -5.32
C ALA A 77 -24.91 -8.46 -6.65
N GLY A 78 -24.34 -7.31 -6.99
CA GLY A 78 -23.47 -7.17 -8.17
C GLY A 78 -22.01 -7.55 -7.93
N LEU A 79 -21.63 -7.88 -6.69
CA LEU A 79 -20.22 -8.14 -6.34
C LEU A 79 -19.75 -9.53 -6.77
N GLU A 80 -18.50 -9.56 -7.23
CA GLU A 80 -17.76 -10.75 -7.59
C GLU A 80 -16.34 -10.65 -7.02
N ALA A 81 -15.86 -11.73 -6.40
CA ALA A 81 -14.51 -11.81 -5.83
C ALA A 81 -13.72 -12.96 -6.47
N ARG A 82 -12.45 -12.69 -6.81
CA ARG A 82 -11.50 -13.68 -7.32
C ARG A 82 -10.21 -13.65 -6.51
N VAL A 83 -9.47 -14.75 -6.53
CA VAL A 83 -8.02 -14.70 -6.24
C VAL A 83 -7.34 -14.01 -7.42
N ALA A 84 -6.41 -13.10 -7.17
CA ALA A 84 -5.72 -12.38 -8.23
C ALA A 84 -5.05 -13.34 -9.23
N GLY A 85 -5.33 -13.18 -10.52
CA GLY A 85 -4.86 -14.08 -11.59
C GLY A 85 -5.38 -15.52 -11.53
N GLY A 86 -6.37 -15.81 -10.66
CA GLY A 86 -6.81 -17.16 -10.32
C GLY A 86 -8.32 -17.39 -10.45
N ALA A 87 -8.80 -18.37 -9.69
CA ALA A 87 -10.18 -18.81 -9.75
C ALA A 87 -11.18 -17.78 -9.18
N LEU A 88 -12.40 -17.84 -9.70
CA LEU A 88 -13.55 -17.20 -9.08
C LEU A 88 -13.79 -17.81 -7.70
N LEU A 89 -13.83 -16.97 -6.66
CA LEU A 89 -14.17 -17.41 -5.30
C LEU A 89 -15.68 -17.57 -5.19
N ALA A 90 -16.41 -16.48 -5.43
CA ALA A 90 -17.87 -16.47 -5.39
C ALA A 90 -18.43 -15.21 -6.05
N ARG A 91 -19.73 -15.28 -6.36
CA ARG A 91 -20.58 -14.12 -6.64
C ARG A 91 -21.46 -13.89 -5.43
N ALA A 92 -21.68 -12.64 -5.07
CA ALA A 92 -22.52 -12.31 -3.94
C ALA A 92 -23.95 -12.84 -4.17
N ALA A 93 -24.45 -13.64 -3.24
CA ALA A 93 -25.89 -13.86 -3.14
C ALA A 93 -26.56 -12.54 -2.72
N LYS A 94 -27.85 -12.34 -3.05
CA LYS A 94 -28.64 -11.20 -2.55
C LYS A 94 -28.49 -11.15 -1.01
N PRO A 95 -27.84 -10.14 -0.43
CA PRO A 95 -27.66 -10.10 1.02
C PRO A 95 -28.86 -9.49 1.70
N ASP A 96 -28.92 -9.72 3.01
CA ASP A 96 -29.92 -9.20 3.96
C ASP A 96 -29.68 -7.73 4.33
N ALA A 97 -28.91 -7.00 3.53
CA ALA A 97 -28.46 -5.65 3.84
C ALA A 97 -29.60 -4.62 3.64
N SER A 98 -29.77 -3.72 4.62
CA SER A 98 -30.60 -2.53 4.47
C SER A 98 -29.93 -1.58 3.48
N GLU A 99 -30.20 -1.75 2.18
CA GLU A 99 -29.75 -0.81 1.15
C GLU A 99 -30.46 0.55 1.37
N PRO A 100 -29.73 1.69 1.28
CA PRO A 100 -30.38 2.98 1.23
C PRO A 100 -31.36 3.05 0.06
N SER A 101 -32.40 3.88 0.18
CA SER A 101 -33.40 4.05 -0.87
C SER A 101 -32.73 4.33 -2.21
N ARG A 102 -32.97 3.46 -3.19
CA ARG A 102 -32.36 3.59 -4.51
C ARG A 102 -33.13 4.61 -5.33
N PRO A 103 -32.48 5.68 -5.82
CA PRO A 103 -33.18 6.70 -6.58
C PRO A 103 -33.54 6.17 -7.98
N GLY A 104 -34.74 6.46 -8.46
CA GLY A 104 -35.15 6.11 -9.81
C GLY A 104 -34.43 6.91 -10.89
N ARG A 105 -33.93 8.12 -10.55
CA ARG A 105 -33.18 9.01 -11.46
C ARG A 105 -31.92 9.51 -10.76
N LEU A 106 -30.88 9.79 -11.54
CA LEU A 106 -29.60 10.28 -11.05
C LEU A 106 -29.36 11.68 -11.60
N ALA A 107 -29.35 12.67 -10.71
CA ALA A 107 -28.95 14.03 -11.05
C ALA A 107 -27.49 14.07 -11.55
N PRO A 108 -27.09 15.10 -12.31
CA PRO A 108 -25.69 15.31 -12.68
C PRO A 108 -24.76 15.28 -11.48
N LYS A 109 -23.65 14.56 -11.59
CA LYS A 109 -22.60 14.39 -10.55
C LYS A 109 -23.11 13.81 -9.21
N TYR A 110 -24.31 13.23 -9.20
CA TYR A 110 -24.86 12.56 -8.02
C TYR A 110 -24.52 11.07 -8.03
N ALA A 111 -24.17 10.53 -6.87
CA ALA A 111 -23.99 9.11 -6.64
C ALA A 111 -24.74 8.67 -5.37
N TYR A 112 -25.22 7.43 -5.38
CA TYR A 112 -25.67 6.73 -4.17
C TYR A 112 -24.74 5.56 -3.89
N SER A 113 -24.57 5.23 -2.62
CA SER A 113 -23.57 4.23 -2.20
C SER A 113 -24.10 3.32 -1.11
N ALA A 114 -23.49 2.14 -1.00
CA ALA A 114 -23.61 1.23 0.13
C ALA A 114 -22.21 0.88 0.66
N VAL A 115 -22.07 0.75 1.98
CA VAL A 115 -20.87 0.19 2.61
C VAL A 115 -21.15 -1.27 2.96
N ILE A 116 -20.27 -2.14 2.53
CA ILE A 116 -20.43 -3.59 2.59
C ILE A 116 -19.19 -4.18 3.23
N ASP A 117 -19.38 -5.00 4.25
CA ASP A 117 -18.32 -5.86 4.78
C ASP A 117 -18.16 -7.07 3.85
N LEU A 118 -17.12 -7.06 3.02
CA LEU A 118 -16.89 -8.11 2.03
C LEU A 118 -16.63 -9.48 2.67
N VAL A 119 -16.13 -9.57 3.91
CA VAL A 119 -15.90 -10.86 4.57
C VAL A 119 -17.23 -11.55 4.89
N LYS A 120 -18.29 -10.79 5.17
CA LYS A 120 -19.64 -11.34 5.35
C LYS A 120 -20.25 -11.87 4.06
N VAL A 121 -19.89 -11.27 2.92
CA VAL A 121 -20.37 -11.67 1.59
C VAL A 121 -19.52 -12.82 1.02
N PHE A 122 -18.22 -12.80 1.28
CA PHE A 122 -17.22 -13.73 0.78
C PHE A 122 -16.35 -14.23 1.95
N PRO A 123 -16.79 -15.25 2.69
CA PRO A 123 -16.04 -15.78 3.84
C PRO A 123 -14.61 -16.25 3.51
N GLU A 124 -14.35 -16.61 2.25
CA GLU A 124 -13.01 -16.96 1.76
C GLU A 124 -12.00 -15.80 1.83
N LEU A 125 -12.47 -14.54 1.91
CA LEU A 125 -11.65 -13.35 2.17
C LEU A 125 -11.17 -13.26 3.64
N GLY A 126 -11.16 -14.36 4.38
CA GLY A 126 -10.60 -14.44 5.73
C GLY A 126 -9.10 -14.75 5.77
N LYS A 127 -8.46 -15.04 4.63
CA LYS A 127 -7.06 -15.50 4.56
C LYS A 127 -6.14 -14.43 3.95
N PRO A 128 -4.86 -14.32 4.37
CA PRO A 128 -3.89 -13.47 3.70
C PRO A 128 -3.77 -13.82 2.22
N GLY A 129 -3.71 -12.82 1.35
CA GLY A 129 -3.69 -13.03 -0.10
C GLY A 129 -3.98 -11.77 -0.90
N GLN A 130 -3.90 -11.92 -2.23
CA GLN A 130 -4.30 -10.90 -3.19
C GLN A 130 -5.59 -11.34 -3.89
N TYR A 131 -6.54 -10.42 -3.94
CA TYR A 131 -7.88 -10.64 -4.44
C TYR A 131 -8.27 -9.54 -5.42
N GLU A 132 -9.17 -9.87 -6.32
CA GLU A 132 -9.76 -8.94 -7.28
C GLU A 132 -11.26 -8.87 -7.05
N ILE A 133 -11.76 -7.67 -6.80
CA ILE A 133 -13.17 -7.39 -6.58
C ILE A 133 -13.71 -6.62 -7.77
N ARG A 134 -14.84 -7.07 -8.31
CA ARG A 134 -15.54 -6.38 -9.39
C ARG A 134 -17.01 -6.28 -9.03
N TRP A 135 -17.65 -5.21 -9.51
CA TRP A 135 -19.09 -5.06 -9.43
C TRP A 135 -19.70 -5.00 -10.82
N THR A 136 -20.79 -5.71 -11.05
CA THR A 136 -21.53 -5.71 -12.31
C THR A 136 -23.01 -5.93 -12.07
N ALA A 137 -23.85 -4.99 -12.53
CA ALA A 137 -25.29 -5.18 -12.56
C ALA A 137 -25.97 -4.29 -13.61
N ASP A 138 -27.06 -4.80 -14.21
CA ASP A 138 -27.94 -4.06 -15.13
C ASP A 138 -27.19 -3.29 -16.24
N GLY A 139 -26.12 -3.89 -16.77
CA GLY A 139 -25.30 -3.30 -17.84
C GLY A 139 -24.26 -2.27 -17.38
N VAL A 140 -24.16 -1.99 -16.07
CA VAL A 140 -23.12 -1.14 -15.47
C VAL A 140 -22.06 -2.03 -14.82
N THR A 141 -20.79 -1.71 -15.05
CA THR A 141 -19.65 -2.46 -14.53
C THR A 141 -18.63 -1.52 -13.92
N SER A 142 -18.07 -1.88 -12.76
CA SER A 142 -16.95 -1.15 -12.17
C SER A 142 -15.61 -1.59 -12.80
N PRO A 143 -14.56 -0.75 -12.70
CA PRO A 143 -13.19 -1.24 -12.76
C PRO A 143 -12.96 -2.35 -11.72
N THR A 144 -11.99 -3.23 -12.00
CA THR A 144 -11.53 -4.22 -11.02
C THR A 144 -10.72 -3.53 -9.94
N LEU A 145 -11.07 -3.78 -8.68
CA LEU A 145 -10.35 -3.33 -7.50
C LEU A 145 -9.46 -4.46 -6.99
N SER A 146 -8.15 -4.24 -6.94
CA SER A 146 -7.21 -5.16 -6.31
C SER A 146 -7.17 -4.93 -4.80
N VAL A 147 -7.32 -6.00 -4.03
CA VAL A 147 -7.30 -5.98 -2.56
C VAL A 147 -6.22 -6.92 -2.06
N ARG A 148 -5.37 -6.45 -1.14
CA ARG A 148 -4.38 -7.30 -0.48
C ARG A 148 -4.70 -7.41 1.01
N LEU A 149 -4.97 -8.63 1.46
CA LEU A 149 -5.14 -8.95 2.87
C LEU A 149 -3.82 -9.44 3.43
N ILE A 150 -3.37 -8.79 4.51
CA ILE A 150 -2.09 -9.11 5.15
C ILE A 150 -2.29 -9.89 6.45
N PRO A 151 -1.32 -10.71 6.88
CA PRO A 151 -1.33 -11.27 8.23
C PRO A 151 -1.34 -10.14 9.27
N LYS A 152 -1.99 -10.37 10.41
CA LYS A 152 -1.89 -9.45 11.55
C LYS A 152 -0.48 -9.49 12.13
N TYR A 153 0.09 -8.32 12.39
CA TYR A 153 1.32 -8.22 13.16
C TYR A 153 1.10 -8.76 14.58
N ASP A 154 1.94 -9.70 14.97
CA ASP A 154 2.03 -10.26 16.31
C ASP A 154 3.27 -9.70 17.03
N PRO A 155 3.12 -8.88 18.08
CA PRO A 155 4.24 -8.30 18.82
C PRO A 155 5.05 -9.33 19.64
N ALA A 156 4.54 -10.56 19.82
CA ALA A 156 5.26 -11.63 20.51
C ALA A 156 6.26 -12.37 19.59
N LYS A 157 6.16 -12.17 18.27
CA LYS A 157 7.04 -12.81 17.28
C LYS A 157 8.28 -11.98 17.00
N GLU A 158 9.36 -12.67 16.66
CA GLU A 158 10.53 -12.07 16.05
C GLU A 158 10.44 -12.25 14.53
N TYR A 159 10.73 -11.18 13.78
CA TYR A 159 10.58 -11.17 12.33
C TYR A 159 11.94 -11.12 11.64
N ARG A 160 12.01 -11.80 10.50
CA ARG A 160 13.09 -11.65 9.52
C ARG A 160 12.49 -11.29 8.18
N VAL A 161 13.02 -10.26 7.52
CA VAL A 161 12.62 -9.87 6.16
C VAL A 161 13.76 -10.14 5.20
N ARG A 162 13.49 -10.93 4.17
CA ARG A 162 14.38 -11.06 3.01
C ARG A 162 14.03 -9.99 2.00
N VAL A 163 15.02 -9.21 1.59
CA VAL A 163 14.88 -8.14 0.60
C VAL A 163 15.64 -8.54 -0.65
N GLU A 164 14.92 -8.74 -1.75
CA GLU A 164 15.48 -9.04 -3.06
C GLU A 164 15.63 -7.73 -3.85
N THR A 165 16.80 -7.49 -4.42
CA THR A 165 17.11 -6.27 -5.20
C THR A 165 17.74 -6.62 -6.53
N ASP A 166 17.91 -5.60 -7.39
CA ASP A 166 18.68 -5.72 -8.63
C ASP A 166 20.14 -6.16 -8.46
N GLU A 167 20.71 -5.96 -7.27
CA GLU A 167 22.14 -6.19 -6.99
C GLU A 167 22.38 -7.43 -6.10
N GLY A 168 21.31 -8.18 -5.80
CA GLY A 168 21.33 -9.35 -4.92
C GLY A 168 20.29 -9.26 -3.79
N SER A 169 20.35 -10.21 -2.85
CA SER A 169 19.44 -10.25 -1.69
C SER A 169 20.17 -9.97 -0.39
N PHE A 170 19.50 -9.35 0.56
CA PHE A 170 19.96 -9.22 1.95
C PHE A 170 18.83 -9.54 2.92
N SER A 171 19.16 -9.85 4.18
CA SER A 171 18.16 -10.19 5.20
C SER A 171 18.27 -9.30 6.42
N ILE A 172 17.13 -8.89 6.95
CA ILE A 172 16.97 -8.01 8.11
C ILE A 172 16.36 -8.81 9.25
N GLU A 173 16.95 -8.78 10.44
CA GLU A 173 16.27 -9.12 11.68
C GLU A 173 15.84 -7.87 12.43
N PHE A 174 14.61 -7.88 12.95
CA PHE A 174 14.03 -6.72 13.62
C PHE A 174 14.25 -6.76 15.14
N PHE A 175 14.19 -5.59 15.77
CA PHE A 175 14.19 -5.40 17.22
C PHE A 175 12.84 -4.85 17.71
N PRO A 176 11.75 -5.66 17.74
CA PRO A 176 10.41 -5.20 18.12
C PRO A 176 10.33 -4.49 19.47
N LYS A 177 11.17 -4.88 20.44
CA LYS A 177 11.21 -4.28 21.77
C LYS A 177 11.79 -2.86 21.75
N SER A 178 12.74 -2.59 20.86
CA SER A 178 13.40 -1.29 20.75
C SER A 178 12.62 -0.31 19.89
N ALA A 179 11.90 -0.82 18.88
CA ALA A 179 11.11 0.01 17.96
C ALA A 179 9.76 -0.64 17.61
N PRO A 180 8.81 -0.74 18.56
CA PRO A 180 7.57 -1.49 18.38
C PRO A 180 6.64 -0.88 17.31
N LEU A 181 6.51 0.44 17.26
CA LEU A 181 5.64 1.11 16.28
C LEU A 181 6.24 1.01 14.88
N ALA A 182 7.55 1.26 14.78
CA ALA A 182 8.25 1.18 13.50
C ALA A 182 8.34 -0.25 12.96
N THR A 183 8.58 -1.24 13.83
CA THR A 183 8.59 -2.65 13.43
C THR A 183 7.23 -3.07 12.91
N LYS A 184 6.15 -2.77 13.63
CA LYS A 184 4.78 -3.04 13.17
C LYS A 184 4.52 -2.40 11.80
N ALA A 185 4.78 -1.10 11.67
CA ALA A 185 4.51 -0.36 10.44
C ALA A 185 5.32 -0.91 9.25
N PHE A 186 6.61 -1.19 9.44
CA PHE A 186 7.47 -1.77 8.40
C PHE A 186 6.98 -3.15 7.96
N ILE A 187 6.66 -4.03 8.92
CA ILE A 187 6.18 -5.40 8.64
C ILE A 187 4.83 -5.38 7.92
N ASP A 188 3.90 -4.52 8.34
CA ASP A 188 2.61 -4.37 7.67
C ASP A 188 2.78 -3.84 6.23
N MET A 189 3.61 -2.82 6.02
CA MET A 189 3.92 -2.27 4.70
C MET A 189 4.62 -3.30 3.80
N ALA A 190 5.58 -4.06 4.31
CA ALA A 190 6.24 -5.14 3.58
C ALA A 190 5.25 -6.25 3.19
N ASN A 191 4.39 -6.69 4.11
CA ASN A 191 3.34 -7.66 3.81
C ASN A 191 2.34 -7.14 2.77
N ALA A 192 2.07 -5.83 2.76
CA ALA A 192 1.24 -5.17 1.76
C ALA A 192 1.95 -4.99 0.40
N GLY A 193 3.26 -5.30 0.32
CA GLY A 193 4.09 -5.09 -0.87
C GLY A 193 4.37 -3.62 -1.17
N PHE A 194 4.22 -2.73 -0.19
CA PHE A 194 4.47 -1.29 -0.36
C PHE A 194 5.88 -1.00 -0.87
N TYR A 195 6.87 -1.77 -0.40
CA TYR A 195 8.27 -1.60 -0.78
C TYR A 195 8.63 -2.23 -2.13
N ASP A 196 7.79 -3.10 -2.67
CA ASP A 196 8.05 -3.79 -3.94
C ASP A 196 8.03 -2.78 -5.09
N GLY A 197 9.10 -2.75 -5.89
CA GLY A 197 9.30 -1.82 -6.99
C GLY A 197 9.95 -0.47 -6.62
N LEU A 198 10.03 -0.15 -5.32
CA LEU A 198 10.69 1.08 -4.84
C LEU A 198 12.21 1.01 -5.01
N THR A 199 12.88 2.17 -4.99
CA THR A 199 14.32 2.26 -5.21
C THR A 199 15.10 2.60 -3.94
N PHE A 200 16.38 2.22 -3.93
CA PHE A 200 17.38 2.94 -3.14
C PHE A 200 17.68 4.25 -3.88
N HIS A 201 17.12 5.35 -3.38
CA HIS A 201 17.10 6.64 -4.08
C HIS A 201 18.25 7.56 -3.67
N GLU A 202 18.94 7.26 -2.59
CA GLU A 202 20.07 8.02 -2.07
C GLU A 202 21.15 7.04 -1.57
N ILE A 203 22.38 7.20 -2.09
CA ILE A 203 23.52 6.36 -1.75
C ILE A 203 24.73 7.20 -1.33
N HIS A 204 25.31 6.89 -0.17
CA HIS A 204 26.53 7.50 0.32
C HIS A 204 27.61 6.42 0.39
N SER A 205 28.61 6.51 -0.49
CA SER A 205 29.62 5.47 -0.69
C SER A 205 30.24 5.01 0.63
N ASP A 206 30.08 3.72 0.94
CA ASP A 206 30.58 3.07 2.15
C ASP A 206 30.09 3.67 3.49
N GLN A 207 29.08 4.55 3.46
CA GLN A 207 28.51 5.16 4.66
C GLN A 207 27.11 4.61 4.96
N PHE A 208 26.17 4.76 4.03
CA PHE A 208 24.80 4.27 4.16
C PHE A 208 24.06 4.35 2.83
N VAL A 209 22.92 3.65 2.75
CA VAL A 209 21.96 3.74 1.63
C VAL A 209 20.56 4.00 2.17
N VAL A 210 19.72 4.70 1.39
CA VAL A 210 18.36 5.07 1.78
C VAL A 210 17.35 4.53 0.77
N GLY A 211 16.31 3.87 1.27
CA GLY A 211 15.22 3.30 0.48
C GLY A 211 13.84 3.64 1.05
N GLY A 212 12.80 3.07 0.45
CA GLY A 212 11.44 3.16 0.98
C GLY A 212 10.67 4.44 0.65
N ASP A 213 11.09 5.15 -0.40
CA ASP A 213 10.40 6.33 -0.91
C ASP A 213 9.55 5.98 -2.16
N PRO A 214 8.22 6.14 -2.14
CA PRO A 214 7.34 5.92 -3.30
C PRO A 214 7.53 6.89 -4.47
N GLN A 215 8.10 8.08 -4.24
CA GLN A 215 8.44 9.05 -5.29
C GLN A 215 9.88 8.87 -5.82
N GLY A 216 10.76 8.26 -5.02
CA GLY A 216 12.14 7.97 -5.40
C GLY A 216 13.03 9.22 -5.51
N ASP A 217 12.62 10.34 -4.92
CA ASP A 217 13.33 11.64 -4.94
C ASP A 217 13.71 12.16 -3.54
N GLY A 218 13.42 11.39 -2.49
CA GLY A 218 13.63 11.70 -1.08
C GLY A 218 12.44 12.37 -0.38
N MET A 219 11.33 12.66 -1.09
CA MET A 219 10.16 13.39 -0.57
C MET A 219 8.95 12.51 -0.27
N GLY A 220 8.81 11.36 -0.94
CA GLY A 220 7.59 10.56 -0.86
C GLY A 220 7.49 9.75 0.43
N ASN A 221 6.29 9.69 0.98
CA ASN A 221 5.91 8.88 2.14
C ASN A 221 4.42 8.49 2.03
N PRO A 222 3.99 7.35 2.61
CA PRO A 222 2.57 7.04 2.71
C PRO A 222 1.87 8.05 3.64
N PRO A 223 0.53 8.14 3.58
CA PRO A 223 -0.24 8.93 4.55
C PRO A 223 -0.09 8.43 6.00
N LEU A 224 0.27 7.16 6.20
CA LEU A 224 0.61 6.60 7.50
C LEU A 224 1.80 7.33 8.12
N ARG A 225 1.60 7.91 9.30
CA ARG A 225 2.63 8.56 10.12
C ARG A 225 2.50 8.08 11.56
N TYR A 226 3.63 7.83 12.20
CA TYR A 226 3.66 7.33 13.58
C TYR A 226 4.82 7.96 14.37
N PRO A 227 4.71 8.05 15.71
CA PRO A 227 5.81 8.55 16.56
C PRO A 227 7.11 7.78 16.34
N ALA A 228 8.24 8.47 16.49
CA ALA A 228 9.53 7.81 16.50
C ALA A 228 9.74 6.97 17.77
N ASP A 229 10.44 5.84 17.65
CA ASP A 229 10.85 4.96 18.76
C ASP A 229 12.38 5.07 18.98
N PRO A 230 12.92 6.18 19.53
CA PRO A 230 14.35 6.29 19.79
C PRO A 230 14.79 5.25 20.83
N SER A 231 15.96 4.63 20.63
CA SER A 231 16.48 3.61 21.55
C SER A 231 18.00 3.70 21.71
N ASN A 232 18.52 3.14 22.80
CA ASN A 232 19.96 3.06 23.09
C ASN A 232 20.67 1.91 22.35
N VAL A 233 20.04 1.30 21.33
CA VAL A 233 20.70 0.29 20.52
C VAL A 233 21.85 0.96 19.75
N PRO A 234 23.10 0.46 19.85
CA PRO A 234 24.23 1.05 19.15
C PRO A 234 24.05 1.03 17.63
N VAL A 235 24.32 2.17 16.98
CA VAL A 235 24.29 2.28 15.52
C VAL A 235 25.64 1.84 14.95
N VAL A 236 25.69 0.62 14.43
CA VAL A 236 26.89 -0.03 13.88
C VAL A 236 26.68 -0.36 12.39
N THR A 237 27.70 -0.87 11.71
CA THR A 237 27.55 -1.41 10.36
C THR A 237 26.45 -2.47 10.32
N GLY A 238 25.56 -2.38 9.34
CA GLY A 238 24.39 -3.24 9.15
C GLY A 238 23.16 -2.81 9.96
N THR A 239 23.23 -1.80 10.81
CA THR A 239 22.06 -1.30 11.52
C THR A 239 21.07 -0.65 10.56
N ILE A 240 19.77 -0.89 10.77
CA ILE A 240 18.70 -0.31 9.96
C ILE A 240 17.89 0.65 10.81
N LEU A 241 17.66 1.83 10.27
CA LEU A 241 17.01 2.94 10.95
C LEU A 241 15.81 3.43 10.15
N MET A 242 14.79 3.98 10.80
CA MET A 242 13.82 4.81 10.09
C MET A 242 14.46 6.17 9.75
N LYS A 243 14.21 6.65 8.54
CA LYS A 243 14.50 8.04 8.17
C LYS A 243 13.35 8.92 8.70
N PRO A 244 13.60 9.87 9.62
CA PRO A 244 12.54 10.70 10.17
C PRO A 244 11.81 11.52 9.10
N LEU A 245 10.50 11.61 9.24
CA LEU A 245 9.59 12.36 8.37
C LEU A 245 9.39 13.80 8.86
N SER A 246 9.28 13.98 10.18
CA SER A 246 9.29 15.29 10.84
C SER A 246 10.19 15.21 12.08
N PRO A 247 10.99 16.25 12.37
CA PRO A 247 11.80 16.31 13.58
C PRO A 247 11.03 16.82 14.81
N SER A 248 9.85 17.44 14.64
CA SER A 248 9.08 18.02 15.75
C SER A 248 7.56 17.93 15.53
N PRO A 249 6.84 17.09 16.30
CA PRO A 249 7.39 15.99 17.07
C PRO A 249 8.10 14.97 16.14
N PRO A 250 9.10 14.22 16.63
CA PRO A 250 9.74 13.15 15.86
C PRO A 250 8.72 12.12 15.37
N THR A 251 8.58 12.00 14.05
CA THR A 251 7.69 11.03 13.40
C THR A 251 8.39 10.30 12.28
N ASN A 252 7.98 9.06 12.05
CA ASN A 252 8.46 8.19 11.00
C ASN A 252 7.39 8.04 9.90
N GLY A 253 7.88 7.72 8.70
CA GLY A 253 7.08 7.36 7.52
C GLY A 253 7.47 5.96 7.04
N SER A 254 7.81 5.84 5.75
CA SER A 254 8.23 4.55 5.16
C SER A 254 9.71 4.45 4.85
N GLN A 255 10.41 5.59 4.75
CA GLN A 255 11.81 5.61 4.33
C GLN A 255 12.72 5.04 5.42
N PHE A 256 13.72 4.27 5.03
CA PHE A 256 14.67 3.64 5.94
C PHE A 256 16.10 3.82 5.45
N ILE A 257 17.04 3.78 6.40
CA ILE A 257 18.48 3.91 6.19
C ILE A 257 19.13 2.59 6.58
N VAL A 258 20.05 2.09 5.75
CA VAL A 258 20.91 0.96 6.10
C VAL A 258 22.36 1.45 6.25
N MET A 259 22.90 1.29 7.45
CA MET A 259 24.24 1.77 7.80
C MET A 259 25.32 0.83 7.27
N LEU A 260 26.38 1.38 6.68
CA LEU A 260 27.55 0.64 6.20
C LEU A 260 28.81 0.95 7.00
N ARG A 261 28.77 1.99 7.82
CA ARG A 261 29.77 2.30 8.85
C ARG A 261 29.07 2.61 10.19
N PRO A 262 29.77 2.49 11.34
CA PRO A 262 29.23 2.93 12.62
C PRO A 262 28.95 4.43 12.64
N GLU A 263 27.90 4.82 13.38
CA GLU A 263 27.54 6.22 13.63
C GLU A 263 27.03 6.40 15.08
N PRO A 264 27.93 6.38 16.08
CA PRO A 264 27.54 6.37 17.48
C PRO A 264 26.70 7.58 17.90
N THR A 265 26.83 8.71 17.20
CA THR A 265 26.07 9.94 17.50
C THR A 265 24.57 9.75 17.36
N TRP A 266 24.10 8.79 16.56
CA TRP A 266 22.68 8.51 16.36
C TRP A 266 22.08 7.55 17.40
N THR A 267 22.91 6.93 18.23
CA THR A 267 22.47 6.09 19.35
C THR A 267 21.67 6.94 20.34
N GLY A 268 20.48 6.49 20.72
CA GLY A 268 19.55 7.24 21.57
C GLY A 268 18.72 8.31 20.84
N GLN A 269 19.02 8.62 19.58
CA GLN A 269 18.30 9.62 18.77
C GLN A 269 17.45 9.00 17.66
N ALA A 270 17.95 7.94 17.03
CA ALA A 270 17.30 7.30 15.89
C ALA A 270 16.37 6.16 16.31
N THR A 271 15.34 5.92 15.50
CA THR A 271 14.53 4.70 15.58
C THR A 271 15.29 3.54 14.94
N VAL A 272 15.85 2.65 15.77
CA VAL A 272 16.59 1.47 15.32
C VAL A 272 15.62 0.31 15.08
N LEU A 273 15.39 -0.04 13.82
CA LEU A 273 14.49 -1.12 13.42
C LEU A 273 15.08 -2.51 13.67
N GLY A 274 16.38 -2.67 13.47
CA GLY A 274 16.98 -3.98 13.35
C GLY A 274 18.40 -3.96 12.79
N GLN A 275 18.83 -5.13 12.33
CA GLN A 275 20.18 -5.39 11.86
C GLN A 275 20.15 -6.27 10.59
N VAL A 276 21.00 -5.96 9.63
CA VAL A 276 21.30 -6.84 8.50
C VAL A 276 22.09 -8.04 9.00
N VAL A 277 21.57 -9.25 8.77
CA VAL A 277 22.18 -10.51 9.21
C VAL A 277 22.77 -11.33 8.06
N ASP A 278 22.46 -10.96 6.82
CA ASP A 278 22.98 -11.60 5.61
C ASP A 278 22.98 -10.58 4.45
N GLY A 279 23.95 -10.66 3.53
CA GLY A 279 24.01 -9.81 2.34
C GLY A 279 24.49 -8.37 2.56
N ILE A 280 25.33 -8.09 3.56
CA ILE A 280 25.90 -6.74 3.76
C ILE A 280 26.78 -6.30 2.57
N ASP A 281 27.43 -7.25 1.91
CA ASP A 281 28.24 -7.04 0.71
C ASP A 281 27.40 -6.54 -0.49
N VAL A 282 26.13 -6.98 -0.58
CA VAL A 282 25.15 -6.47 -1.57
C VAL A 282 24.93 -4.98 -1.34
N LEU A 283 24.70 -4.57 -0.09
CA LEU A 283 24.49 -3.16 0.26
C LEU A 283 25.74 -2.31 0.05
N GLN A 284 26.92 -2.86 0.32
CA GLN A 284 28.19 -2.21 -0.01
C GLN A 284 28.34 -1.98 -1.52
N ARG A 285 28.03 -2.98 -2.36
CA ARG A 285 28.01 -2.81 -3.82
C ARG A 285 27.03 -1.72 -4.27
N ILE A 286 25.81 -1.72 -3.73
CA ILE A 286 24.80 -0.69 -4.02
C ILE A 286 25.35 0.70 -3.67
N SER A 287 25.98 0.87 -2.50
CA SER A 287 26.49 2.17 -2.06
C SER A 287 27.59 2.75 -2.94
N ARG A 288 28.34 1.90 -3.65
CA ARG A 288 29.47 2.27 -4.51
C ARG A 288 29.08 2.54 -5.96
N LEU A 289 27.79 2.43 -6.30
CA LEU A 289 27.33 2.80 -7.63
C LEU A 289 27.58 4.29 -7.88
N PRO A 290 27.89 4.69 -9.13
CA PRO A 290 27.97 6.11 -9.47
C PRO A 290 26.67 6.83 -9.12
N SER A 291 26.78 8.04 -8.55
CA SER A 291 25.64 8.88 -8.20
C SER A 291 25.81 10.30 -8.73
N THR A 292 24.75 11.11 -8.67
CA THR A 292 24.76 12.52 -9.11
C THR A 292 25.74 13.40 -8.33
N GLN A 293 26.24 12.93 -7.17
CA GLN A 293 27.05 13.72 -6.22
C GLN A 293 26.37 15.03 -5.78
N GLN A 294 25.05 15.14 -5.99
CA GLN A 294 24.29 16.33 -5.64
C GLN A 294 24.04 16.37 -4.14
N THR A 295 24.41 17.49 -3.51
CA THR A 295 24.20 17.77 -2.09
C THR A 295 22.89 18.51 -1.80
N ALA A 296 21.98 18.52 -2.78
CA ALA A 296 20.62 18.99 -2.69
C ALA A 296 19.68 17.90 -3.21
N ARG A 297 18.38 17.97 -2.86
CA ARG A 297 17.42 16.93 -3.26
C ARG A 297 17.27 16.84 -4.79
N PRO A 298 17.19 15.62 -5.36
CA PRO A 298 17.43 14.32 -4.71
C PRO A 298 18.92 14.12 -4.38
N PHE A 299 19.22 13.83 -3.11
CA PHE A 299 20.61 13.73 -2.62
C PHE A 299 21.29 12.49 -3.16
N PHE A 300 22.51 12.65 -3.71
CA PHE A 300 23.37 11.55 -4.15
C PHE A 300 22.62 10.41 -4.88
N LYS A 301 21.73 10.80 -5.79
CA LYS A 301 20.87 9.85 -6.51
C LYS A 301 21.70 8.90 -7.36
N PRO A 302 21.54 7.57 -7.27
CA PRO A 302 22.23 6.64 -8.16
C PRO A 302 21.96 6.94 -9.63
N LEU A 303 22.99 6.86 -10.48
CA LEU A 303 22.84 6.98 -11.94
C LEU A 303 22.17 5.74 -12.55
N LYS A 304 22.40 4.58 -11.93
CA LYS A 304 21.68 3.33 -12.19
C LYS A 304 20.68 3.12 -11.07
N GLU A 305 19.39 3.02 -11.40
CA GLU A 305 18.38 2.68 -10.41
C GLU A 305 18.61 1.28 -9.85
N VAL A 306 18.48 1.15 -8.52
CA VAL A 306 18.47 -0.13 -7.82
C VAL A 306 17.10 -0.32 -7.21
N ARG A 307 16.34 -1.28 -7.73
CA ARG A 307 14.98 -1.58 -7.27
C ARG A 307 14.98 -2.68 -6.23
N ILE A 308 14.10 -2.52 -5.25
CA ILE A 308 13.63 -3.58 -4.38
C ILE A 308 12.64 -4.38 -5.21
N ARG A 309 13.00 -5.60 -5.58
CA ARG A 309 12.14 -6.49 -6.38
C ARG A 309 11.03 -7.08 -5.54
N LYS A 310 11.36 -7.50 -4.32
CA LYS A 310 10.41 -8.11 -3.40
C LYS A 310 10.91 -8.04 -1.97
N MET A 311 10.01 -7.74 -1.03
CA MET A 311 10.21 -8.05 0.39
C MET A 311 9.37 -9.26 0.79
N THR A 312 10.02 -10.25 1.40
CA THR A 312 9.35 -11.42 1.97
C THR A 312 9.51 -11.41 3.48
N VAL A 313 8.39 -11.27 4.19
CA VAL A 313 8.34 -11.35 5.65
C VAL A 313 8.24 -12.80 6.09
N GLY A 314 9.07 -13.19 7.05
CA GLY A 314 9.01 -14.47 7.74
C GLY A 314 9.27 -14.32 9.24
N GLU A 315 9.06 -15.41 9.97
CA GLU A 315 9.50 -15.49 11.36
C GLU A 315 11.02 -15.68 11.41
N LYS A 316 11.65 -15.08 12.40
CA LYS A 316 13.06 -15.30 12.66
C LYS A 316 13.28 -16.77 13.05
N PRO A 317 14.23 -17.49 12.43
CA PRO A 317 14.54 -18.86 12.82
C PRO A 317 14.97 -18.91 14.28
N ALA A 318 14.61 -20.00 14.98
CA ALA A 318 15.13 -20.25 16.31
C ALA A 318 16.66 -20.30 16.28
N PRO A 319 17.35 -19.76 17.30
CA PRO A 319 18.81 -19.90 17.40
C PRO A 319 19.17 -21.39 17.40
N HIS A 320 20.11 -21.76 16.53
CA HIS A 320 20.70 -23.10 16.46
C HIS A 320 21.57 -23.38 17.69
#